data_AF-A0A3N0ITP5-F1
#
_entry.id   AF-A0A3N0ITP5-F1
#
_cell.length_a   1.000
_cell.length_b   1.000
_cell.length_c   1.000
_cell.angle_alpha   90.00
_cell.angle_beta   90.00
_cell.angle_gamma   90.00
#
_symmetry.space_group_name_H-M   'P 1'
#
loop_
_entity.id
_entity.type
_entity.pdbx_description
1 polymer ?
#
loop_
_entity_poly.entity_id
_entity_poly.type
_entity_poly.pdbx_seq_one_letter_code
_entity_poly.pdbx_strand_id
1 'polypeptide(L)'
;MEEETVSGIILTVMVLVLAGAFACARIREHEGIGNAPKGPLRAPHGRLVAVRAVQGAVAFRRLPLFARCLAVSYAVAAALLALDASFSSTLPTFGVVTGLGVWCSIVAAAVGARTVGMRQALLYGFAGYVLLGVLLMLPVAMVEFAVGIKGYVLYLLMNGAAIAGTCLGIAWAPQRVRFERTFEDGTVDTLWVSARAGAFSRLSELAAA
;
A
#
# COMPACT_ATOMS: atom_id res chain seq x y z
N MET A 1 -7.74 -9.62 -30.68
CA MET A 1 -8.10 -9.41 -29.27
C MET A 1 -7.98 -7.92 -29.05
N GLU A 2 -9.09 -7.24 -28.76
CA GLU A 2 -9.11 -5.79 -28.64
C GLU A 2 -8.26 -5.35 -27.44
N GLU A 3 -7.58 -4.21 -27.57
CA GLU A 3 -6.64 -3.68 -26.59
C GLU A 3 -7.28 -3.51 -25.19
N GLU A 4 -8.59 -3.22 -25.17
CA GLU A 4 -9.41 -3.16 -23.96
C GLU A 4 -9.52 -4.50 -23.23
N THR A 5 -9.63 -5.62 -23.95
CA THR A 5 -9.76 -6.95 -23.35
C THR A 5 -8.46 -7.36 -22.65
N VAL A 6 -7.31 -7.03 -23.26
CA VAL A 6 -5.99 -7.31 -22.71
C VAL A 6 -5.74 -6.47 -21.44
N SER A 7 -6.09 -5.19 -21.48
CA SER A 7 -5.98 -4.29 -20.32
C SER A 7 -6.86 -4.74 -19.13
N GLY A 8 -8.10 -5.17 -19.40
CA GLY A 8 -9.01 -5.68 -18.37
C GLY A 8 -8.53 -6.97 -17.71
N ILE A 9 -7.93 -7.89 -18.49
CA ILE A 9 -7.36 -9.14 -17.96
C ILE A 9 -6.15 -8.85 -17.07
N ILE A 10 -5.24 -7.96 -17.50
CA ILE A 10 -4.04 -7.58 -16.72
C ILE A 10 -4.45 -6.96 -15.38
N LEU A 11 -5.42 -6.04 -15.38
CA LEU A 11 -5.95 -5.42 -14.16
C LEU A 11 -6.54 -6.48 -13.21
N THR A 12 -7.34 -7.40 -13.75
CA THR A 12 -7.99 -8.47 -12.97
C THR A 12 -6.96 -9.40 -12.34
N VAL A 13 -5.94 -9.81 -13.10
CA VAL A 13 -4.83 -10.64 -12.60
C VAL A 13 -4.04 -9.91 -11.52
N MET A 14 -3.74 -8.62 -11.71
CA MET A 14 -3.07 -7.82 -10.67
C MET A 14 -3.88 -7.76 -9.38
N VAL A 15 -5.19 -7.50 -9.46
CA VAL A 15 -6.09 -7.47 -8.30
C VAL A 15 -6.08 -8.81 -7.57
N LEU A 16 -6.18 -9.92 -8.29
CA LEU A 16 -6.19 -11.27 -7.72
C LEU A 16 -4.86 -11.62 -7.04
N VAL A 17 -3.72 -11.35 -7.68
CA VAL A 17 -2.39 -11.61 -7.10
C VAL A 17 -2.18 -10.80 -5.82
N LEU A 18 -2.59 -9.53 -5.82
CA LEU A 18 -2.44 -8.65 -4.66
C LEU A 18 -3.40 -9.02 -3.52
N ALA A 19 -4.64 -9.41 -3.83
CA ALA A 19 -5.59 -9.95 -2.85
C ALA A 19 -5.05 -11.25 -2.21
N GLY A 20 -4.48 -12.15 -3.00
CA GLY A 20 -3.82 -13.36 -2.51
C GLY A 20 -2.62 -13.04 -1.61
N ALA A 21 -1.76 -12.10 -2.04
CA ALA A 21 -0.61 -11.65 -1.24
C ALA A 21 -1.04 -10.99 0.08
N PHE A 22 -2.16 -10.28 0.10
CA PHE A 22 -2.75 -9.67 1.29
C PHE A 22 -3.31 -10.72 2.26
N ALA A 23 -4.05 -11.71 1.75
CA ALA A 23 -4.58 -12.81 2.54
C ALA A 23 -3.45 -13.63 3.20
N CYS A 24 -2.43 -14.00 2.42
CA CYS A 24 -1.23 -14.69 2.94
C CYS A 24 -0.49 -13.86 3.99
N ALA A 25 -0.41 -12.53 3.81
CA ALA A 25 0.22 -11.65 4.79
C ALA A 25 -0.56 -11.52 6.10
N ARG A 26 -1.89 -11.73 6.09
CA ARG A 26 -2.73 -11.76 7.30
C ARG A 26 -2.63 -13.08 8.04
N ILE A 27 -2.59 -14.21 7.34
CA ILE A 27 -2.45 -15.54 7.96
C ILE A 27 -1.17 -15.59 8.81
N ARG A 28 -0.05 -15.07 8.28
CA ARG A 28 1.22 -14.98 9.02
C ARG A 28 1.22 -14.03 10.22
N GLU A 29 0.32 -13.04 10.29
CA GLU A 29 0.19 -12.17 11.48
C GLU A 29 -0.42 -12.93 12.68
N HIS A 30 -1.13 -14.04 12.42
CA HIS A 30 -1.73 -14.91 13.44
C HIS A 30 -0.85 -16.11 13.80
N GLU A 31 0.14 -16.43 12.97
CA GLU A 31 1.12 -17.46 13.25
C GLU A 31 2.20 -16.93 14.21
N GLY A 32 2.25 -17.47 15.43
CA GLY A 32 3.47 -17.43 16.22
C GLY A 32 3.45 -16.52 17.43
N ILE A 33 2.52 -16.80 18.34
CA ILE A 33 2.82 -16.68 19.77
C ILE A 33 3.14 -18.11 20.18
N GLY A 34 4.37 -18.39 20.62
CA GLY A 34 4.92 -19.73 20.88
C GLY A 34 4.26 -20.53 22.02
N ASN A 35 2.94 -20.42 22.20
CA ASN A 35 2.12 -21.16 23.16
C ASN A 35 1.07 -22.02 22.42
N ALA A 36 1.46 -22.74 21.37
CA ALA A 36 0.57 -23.73 20.77
C ALA A 36 0.52 -24.99 21.67
N PRO A 37 -0.65 -25.36 22.23
CA PRO A 37 -0.82 -26.68 22.82
C PRO A 37 -0.59 -27.74 21.74
N LYS A 38 -0.06 -28.91 22.14
CA LYS A 38 0.33 -30.03 21.26
C LYS A 38 -0.67 -30.23 20.11
N GLY A 39 -0.24 -29.90 18.89
CA GLY A 39 -1.04 -29.96 17.67
C GLY A 39 -0.22 -29.61 16.42
N PRO A 40 -0.76 -29.84 15.21
CA PRO A 40 0.00 -29.86 13.96
C PRO A 40 0.55 -28.50 13.48
N LEU A 41 0.27 -27.40 14.19
CA LEU A 41 0.81 -26.05 13.92
C LEU A 41 1.86 -25.67 14.97
N ARG A 42 2.89 -26.51 15.09
CA ARG A 42 4.04 -26.27 15.96
C ARG A 42 4.84 -25.10 15.39
N ALA A 43 5.20 -24.10 16.21
CA ALA A 43 6.32 -23.23 15.85
C ALA A 43 7.55 -24.16 15.64
N PRO A 44 8.25 -24.09 14.51
CA PRO A 44 9.20 -25.14 14.10
C PRO A 44 10.41 -25.33 15.05
N HIS A 45 10.66 -24.36 15.94
CA HIS A 45 11.91 -24.21 16.68
C HIS A 45 11.79 -24.36 18.21
N GLY A 46 10.65 -24.83 18.73
CA GLY A 46 10.47 -25.03 20.18
C GLY A 46 10.01 -23.79 20.93
N ARG A 47 10.40 -23.65 22.22
CA ARG A 47 9.94 -22.56 23.08
C ARG A 47 10.68 -21.26 22.74
N LEU A 48 9.96 -20.15 22.86
CA LEU A 48 10.49 -18.80 22.72
C LEU A 48 11.30 -18.43 23.98
N VAL A 49 12.58 -18.07 23.80
CA VAL A 49 13.50 -17.73 24.91
C VAL A 49 13.65 -16.23 25.06
N ALA A 50 13.76 -15.52 23.94
CA ALA A 50 13.92 -14.07 23.93
C ALA A 50 13.17 -13.45 22.75
N VAL A 51 12.69 -12.23 22.95
CA VAL A 51 12.11 -11.39 21.90
C VAL A 51 12.78 -10.04 21.94
N ARG A 52 13.07 -9.47 20.77
CA ARG A 52 13.58 -8.12 20.65
C ARG A 52 12.78 -7.35 19.61
N ALA A 53 12.37 -6.13 19.94
CA ALA A 53 11.86 -5.20 18.94
C ALA A 53 13.04 -4.59 18.17
N VAL A 54 13.10 -4.84 16.86
CA VAL A 54 14.26 -4.49 16.02
C VAL A 54 13.99 -3.21 15.23
N GLN A 55 12.78 -3.08 14.70
CA GLN A 55 12.46 -2.01 13.76
C GLN A 55 10.96 -1.70 13.70
N GLY A 56 10.63 -0.43 13.56
CA GLY A 56 9.25 0.06 13.40
C GLY A 56 8.84 0.99 14.54
N ALA A 57 8.14 2.07 14.20
CA ALA A 57 7.59 3.01 15.17
C ALA A 57 6.08 2.78 15.32
N VAL A 58 5.62 2.67 16.56
CA VAL A 58 4.21 2.39 16.93
C VAL A 58 3.30 3.61 16.67
N ALA A 59 3.84 4.75 16.25
CA ALA A 59 3.04 5.94 15.99
C ALA A 59 3.70 6.86 14.95
N PHE A 60 3.48 6.60 13.66
CA PHE A 60 3.61 7.68 12.67
C PHE A 60 2.27 8.41 12.54
N ARG A 61 2.33 9.74 12.38
CA ARG A 61 1.13 10.55 12.15
C ARG A 61 0.66 10.32 10.70
N ARG A 62 -0.53 9.76 10.54
CA ARG A 62 -1.09 9.37 9.23
C ARG A 62 -1.28 10.56 8.29
N LEU A 63 -1.74 11.69 8.82
CA LEU A 63 -2.02 12.89 8.04
C LEU A 63 -0.75 13.51 7.40
N PRO A 64 0.38 13.69 8.13
CA PRO A 64 1.65 14.06 7.52
C PRO A 64 2.15 13.09 6.44
N LEU A 65 1.96 11.78 6.63
CA LEU A 65 2.34 10.78 5.62
C LEU A 65 1.51 10.94 4.35
N PHE A 66 0.19 11.06 4.49
CA PHE A 66 -0.72 11.33 3.38
C PHE A 66 -0.32 12.60 2.64
N ALA A 67 -0.17 13.73 3.35
CA ALA A 67 0.18 15.01 2.75
C ALA A 67 1.51 14.96 2.00
N ARG A 68 2.52 14.27 2.56
CA ARG A 68 3.82 14.10 1.90
C ARG A 68 3.73 13.24 0.64
N CYS A 69 3.07 12.08 0.71
CA CYS A 69 2.85 11.22 -0.46
C CYS A 69 2.11 11.99 -1.56
N LEU A 70 1.03 12.69 -1.19
CA LEU A 70 0.22 13.49 -2.10
C LEU A 70 1.05 14.60 -2.75
N ALA A 71 1.74 15.42 -1.96
CA ALA A 71 2.51 16.56 -2.46
C ALA A 71 3.61 16.12 -3.43
N VAL A 72 4.35 15.06 -3.12
CA VAL A 72 5.42 14.56 -3.99
C VAL A 72 4.83 13.96 -5.27
N SER A 73 3.78 13.15 -5.17
CA SER A 73 3.14 12.56 -6.36
C SER A 73 2.54 13.62 -7.28
N TYR A 74 1.87 14.64 -6.74
CA TYR A 74 1.36 15.76 -7.55
C TYR A 74 2.48 16.64 -8.13
N ALA A 75 3.58 16.86 -7.41
CA ALA A 75 4.72 17.59 -7.93
C ALA A 75 5.36 16.86 -9.11
N VAL A 76 5.53 15.54 -9.02
CA VAL A 76 6.01 14.71 -10.13
C VAL A 76 5.02 14.73 -11.28
N ALA A 77 3.72 14.62 -11.00
CA ALA A 77 2.68 14.71 -12.03
C ALA A 77 2.75 16.04 -12.80
N ALA A 78 2.83 17.16 -12.08
CA ALA A 78 2.94 18.49 -12.66
C ALA A 78 4.22 18.65 -13.48
N ALA A 79 5.36 18.14 -13.01
CA ALA A 79 6.62 18.18 -13.74
C ALA A 79 6.56 17.37 -15.05
N LEU A 80 5.97 16.17 -15.02
CA LEU A 80 5.79 15.34 -16.21
C LEU A 80 4.84 15.99 -17.22
N LEU A 81 3.74 16.60 -16.76
CA LEU A 81 2.83 17.35 -17.62
C LEU A 81 3.49 18.61 -18.23
N ALA A 82 4.30 19.33 -17.45
CA ALA A 82 5.02 20.50 -17.94
C ALA A 82 6.09 20.12 -18.97
N LEU A 83 6.79 18.99 -18.77
CA LEU A 83 7.72 18.42 -19.74
C LEU A 83 6.98 18.04 -21.02
N ASP A 84 5.88 17.29 -20.93
CA ASP A 84 5.10 16.88 -22.10
C ASP A 84 4.59 18.10 -22.91
N ALA A 85 4.05 19.11 -22.22
CA ALA A 85 3.63 20.37 -22.84
C ALA A 85 4.78 21.17 -23.50
N SER A 86 6.04 20.95 -23.06
CA SER A 86 7.22 21.61 -23.64
C SER A 86 7.72 20.90 -24.91
N PHE A 87 7.45 19.61 -25.07
CA PHE A 87 7.90 18.80 -26.21
C PHE A 87 6.80 18.49 -27.23
N SER A 88 5.54 18.69 -26.88
CA SER A 88 4.38 18.35 -27.71
C SER A 88 3.51 19.58 -27.96
N SER A 89 3.18 19.86 -29.23
CA SER A 89 2.18 20.87 -29.61
C SER A 89 0.73 20.37 -29.47
N THR A 90 0.56 19.12 -29.08
CA THR A 90 -0.73 18.46 -28.88
C THR A 90 -0.93 18.08 -27.41
N LEU A 91 -2.18 18.18 -26.94
CA LEU A 91 -2.56 17.76 -25.60
C LEU A 91 -2.18 16.29 -25.33
N PRO A 92 -1.80 15.94 -24.08
CA PRO A 92 -1.39 14.58 -23.72
C PRO A 92 -2.48 13.57 -24.09
N THR A 93 -2.09 12.48 -24.77
CA THR A 93 -3.04 11.41 -25.13
C THR A 93 -3.45 10.60 -23.91
N PHE A 94 -4.58 9.88 -24.02
CA PHE A 94 -5.13 9.06 -22.94
C PHE A 94 -4.09 8.11 -22.32
N GLY A 95 -3.24 7.46 -23.13
CA GLY A 95 -2.19 6.56 -22.63
C GLY A 95 -1.13 7.26 -21.76
N VAL A 96 -0.77 8.51 -22.08
CA VAL A 96 0.20 9.31 -21.31
C VAL A 96 -0.37 9.64 -19.94
N VAL A 97 -1.64 10.03 -19.86
CA VAL A 97 -2.29 10.40 -18.59
C VAL A 97 -2.50 9.18 -17.68
N THR A 98 -2.89 8.02 -18.25
CA THR A 98 -3.06 6.79 -17.48
C THR A 98 -1.72 6.23 -16.97
N GLY A 99 -0.66 6.34 -17.77
CA GLY A 99 0.71 6.03 -17.32
C GLY A 99 1.19 6.94 -16.19
N LEU A 100 0.75 8.21 -16.19
CA LEU A 100 1.05 9.20 -15.16
C LEU A 100 0.48 8.81 -13.80
N GLY A 101 -0.77 8.32 -13.76
CA GLY A 101 -1.41 7.81 -12.53
C GLY A 101 -0.67 6.61 -11.92
N VAL A 102 -0.19 5.70 -12.75
CA VAL A 102 0.63 4.55 -12.32
C VAL A 102 1.97 5.00 -11.77
N TRP A 103 2.69 5.88 -12.48
CA TRP A 103 3.96 6.44 -12.01
C TRP A 103 3.83 7.19 -10.69
N CYS A 104 2.79 8.01 -10.54
CA CYS A 104 2.52 8.74 -9.31
C CYS A 104 2.19 7.81 -8.13
N SER A 105 1.59 6.66 -8.41
CA SER A 105 1.33 5.62 -7.40
C SER A 105 2.61 4.91 -6.96
N ILE A 106 3.55 4.67 -7.88
CA ILE A 106 4.89 4.14 -7.55
C ILE A 106 5.68 5.16 -6.73
N VAL A 107 5.63 6.44 -7.10
CA VAL A 107 6.25 7.54 -6.34
C VAL A 107 5.67 7.64 -4.94
N ALA A 108 4.34 7.57 -4.80
CA ALA A 108 3.68 7.57 -3.49
C ALA A 108 4.18 6.41 -2.63
N ALA A 109 4.29 5.20 -3.22
CA ALA A 109 4.79 4.02 -2.54
C ALA A 109 6.26 4.16 -2.12
N ALA A 110 7.13 4.72 -2.97
CA ALA A 110 8.53 4.98 -2.65
C ALA A 110 8.69 6.00 -1.51
N VAL A 111 7.87 7.07 -1.51
CA VAL A 111 7.83 8.05 -0.41
C VAL A 111 7.36 7.40 0.89
N GLY A 112 6.32 6.55 0.81
CA GLY A 112 5.78 5.82 1.95
C GLY A 112 6.68 4.69 2.46
N ALA A 113 7.55 4.14 1.62
CA ALA A 113 8.35 2.95 1.92
C ALA A 113 9.24 3.11 3.15
N ARG A 114 9.76 4.31 3.42
CA ARG A 114 10.57 4.57 4.62
C ARG A 114 9.77 4.49 5.92
N THR A 115 8.45 4.64 5.85
CA THR A 115 7.56 4.67 7.03
C THR A 115 6.81 3.36 7.25
N VAL A 116 6.31 2.73 6.19
CA VAL A 116 5.50 1.49 6.28
C VAL A 116 6.17 0.28 5.63
N GLY A 117 7.31 0.46 4.97
CA GLY A 117 7.98 -0.57 4.19
C GLY A 117 7.43 -0.66 2.76
N MET A 118 8.32 -0.91 1.78
CA MET A 118 7.96 -0.92 0.35
C MET A 118 6.81 -1.88 0.02
N ARG A 119 6.86 -3.11 0.56
CA ARG A 119 5.82 -4.12 0.33
C ARG A 119 4.44 -3.64 0.79
N GLN A 120 4.35 -3.00 1.97
CA GLN A 120 3.06 -2.52 2.47
C GLN A 120 2.61 -1.27 1.74
N ALA A 121 3.54 -0.37 1.41
CA ALA A 121 3.23 0.82 0.62
C ALA A 121 2.63 0.44 -0.74
N LEU A 122 3.17 -0.60 -1.40
CA LEU A 122 2.61 -1.11 -2.66
C LEU A 122 1.25 -1.79 -2.47
N LEU A 123 1.11 -2.70 -1.49
CA LEU A 123 -0.14 -3.42 -1.26
C LEU A 123 -1.29 -2.49 -0.86
N TYR A 124 -1.04 -1.63 0.13
CA TYR A 124 -2.04 -0.69 0.63
C TYR A 124 -2.23 0.50 -0.30
N GLY A 125 -1.20 0.94 -1.02
CA GLY A 125 -1.33 1.92 -2.08
C GLY A 125 -2.24 1.42 -3.19
N PHE A 126 -2.05 0.18 -3.65
CA PHE A 126 -2.94 -0.41 -4.65
C PHE A 126 -4.36 -0.62 -4.12
N ALA A 127 -4.53 -1.13 -2.90
CA ALA A 127 -5.86 -1.24 -2.29
C ALA A 127 -6.54 0.14 -2.17
N GLY A 128 -5.77 1.19 -1.84
CA GLY A 128 -6.23 2.57 -1.85
C GLY A 128 -6.63 3.06 -3.23
N TYR A 129 -5.84 2.77 -4.26
CA TYR A 129 -6.15 3.09 -5.66
C TYR A 129 -7.49 2.47 -6.08
N VAL A 130 -7.68 1.17 -5.82
CA VAL A 130 -8.88 0.45 -6.25
C VAL A 130 -10.12 0.82 -5.43
N LEU A 131 -9.99 0.89 -4.10
CA LEU A 131 -11.15 1.10 -3.24
C LEU A 131 -11.45 2.59 -3.04
N LEU A 132 -10.43 3.35 -2.61
CA LEU A 132 -10.60 4.76 -2.27
C LEU A 132 -10.55 5.63 -3.53
N GLY A 133 -9.72 5.28 -4.51
CA GLY A 133 -9.67 5.97 -5.80
C GLY A 133 -11.01 5.91 -6.51
N VAL A 134 -11.63 4.72 -6.61
CA VAL A 134 -12.98 4.58 -7.20
C VAL A 134 -14.03 5.38 -6.43
N LEU A 135 -13.99 5.35 -5.09
CA LEU A 135 -14.91 6.16 -4.28
C LEU A 135 -14.72 7.67 -4.51
N LEU A 136 -13.48 8.13 -4.70
CA LEU A 136 -13.17 9.52 -5.01
C LEU A 136 -13.48 9.90 -6.47
N MET A 137 -13.55 8.93 -7.38
CA MET A 137 -13.99 9.15 -8.77
C MET A 137 -15.51 9.34 -8.88
N LEU A 138 -16.31 8.75 -7.99
CA LEU A 138 -17.78 8.91 -8.00
C LEU A 138 -18.26 10.37 -8.01
N PRO A 139 -17.78 11.27 -7.12
CA PRO A 139 -18.18 12.68 -7.18
C PRO A 139 -17.68 13.36 -8.46
N VAL A 140 -16.53 12.97 -9.02
CA VAL A 140 -16.05 13.50 -10.30
C VAL A 140 -16.99 13.10 -11.44
N ALA A 141 -17.45 11.84 -11.46
CA ALA A 141 -18.42 11.33 -12.44
C ALA A 141 -19.80 12.01 -12.28
N MET A 142 -20.22 12.33 -11.05
CA MET A 142 -21.44 13.10 -10.82
C MET A 142 -21.34 14.53 -11.37
N VAL A 143 -20.19 15.19 -11.18
CA VAL A 143 -19.95 16.52 -11.73
C VAL A 143 -19.84 16.49 -13.25
N GLU A 144 -19.22 15.45 -13.83
CA GLU A 144 -19.25 15.20 -15.27
C GLU A 144 -20.69 15.12 -15.78
N PHE A 145 -21.53 14.30 -15.14
CA PHE A 145 -22.93 14.14 -15.54
C PHE A 145 -23.73 15.44 -15.42
N ALA A 146 -23.50 16.22 -14.35
CA ALA A 146 -24.25 17.43 -14.07
C ALA A 146 -23.82 18.65 -14.92
N VAL A 147 -22.53 18.79 -15.20
CA VAL A 147 -21.93 20.01 -15.78
C VAL A 147 -21.31 19.74 -17.16
N GLY A 148 -21.20 18.48 -17.58
CA GLY A 148 -20.66 18.11 -18.88
C GLY A 148 -19.15 18.32 -19.01
N ILE A 149 -18.39 18.22 -17.90
CA ILE A 149 -16.92 18.30 -17.94
C ILE A 149 -16.38 17.16 -18.81
N LYS A 150 -15.62 17.48 -19.86
CA LYS A 150 -15.09 16.50 -20.81
C LYS A 150 -13.61 16.72 -21.09
N GLY A 151 -12.98 15.71 -21.69
CA GLY A 151 -11.61 15.78 -22.18
C GLY A 151 -10.60 15.90 -21.04
N TYR A 152 -9.53 16.69 -21.27
CA TYR A 152 -8.35 16.75 -20.41
C TYR A 152 -8.65 17.02 -18.92
N VAL A 153 -9.60 17.92 -18.63
CA VAL A 153 -9.97 18.28 -17.26
C VAL A 153 -10.58 17.10 -16.51
N LEU A 154 -11.48 16.35 -17.15
CA LEU A 154 -12.07 15.14 -16.58
C LEU A 154 -10.99 14.09 -16.27
N TYR A 155 -10.07 13.87 -17.20
CA TYR A 155 -8.98 12.91 -17.02
C TYR A 155 -8.04 13.28 -15.88
N LEU A 156 -7.74 14.56 -15.71
CA LEU A 156 -6.86 15.05 -14.64
C LEU A 156 -7.52 14.89 -13.27
N LEU A 157 -8.83 15.11 -13.18
CA LEU A 157 -9.61 14.87 -11.95
C LEU A 157 -9.68 13.39 -11.61
N MET A 158 -9.94 12.52 -12.60
CA MET A 158 -9.99 11.06 -12.38
C MET A 158 -8.64 10.51 -11.92
N ASN A 159 -7.53 10.92 -12.55
CA ASN A 159 -6.19 10.51 -12.13
C ASN A 159 -5.81 11.09 -10.77
N GLY A 160 -6.21 12.34 -10.49
CA GLY A 160 -6.03 12.96 -9.18
C GLY A 160 -6.75 12.18 -8.07
N ALA A 161 -7.99 11.78 -8.30
CA ALA A 161 -8.75 10.92 -7.40
C ALA A 161 -8.06 9.57 -7.16
N ALA A 162 -7.52 8.95 -8.21
CA ALA A 162 -6.78 7.70 -8.12
C ALA A 162 -5.51 7.84 -7.26
N ILE A 163 -4.70 8.88 -7.52
CA ILE A 163 -3.47 9.19 -6.76
C ILE A 163 -3.80 9.47 -5.29
N ALA A 164 -4.86 10.25 -5.03
CA ALA A 164 -5.32 10.53 -3.68
C ALA A 164 -5.75 9.23 -2.96
N GLY A 165 -6.47 8.35 -3.66
CA GLY A 165 -6.83 7.02 -3.18
C GLY A 165 -5.60 6.20 -2.79
N THR A 166 -4.57 6.14 -3.66
CA THR A 166 -3.30 5.46 -3.37
C THR A 166 -2.64 6.03 -2.11
N CYS A 167 -2.55 7.35 -2.00
CA CYS A 167 -1.93 8.02 -0.86
C CYS A 167 -2.69 7.75 0.45
N LEU A 168 -4.03 7.74 0.41
CA LEU A 168 -4.86 7.39 1.56
C LEU A 168 -4.66 5.93 1.98
N GLY A 169 -4.58 5.02 1.01
CA GLY A 169 -4.27 3.61 1.26
C GLY A 169 -2.95 3.44 2.00
N ILE A 170 -1.88 4.09 1.51
CA ILE A 170 -0.55 4.08 2.17
C ILE A 170 -0.64 4.69 3.57
N ALA A 171 -1.34 5.80 3.74
CA ALA A 171 -1.49 6.45 5.04
C ALA A 171 -2.30 5.62 6.06
N TRP A 172 -3.17 4.74 5.59
CA TRP A 172 -3.94 3.80 6.40
C TRP A 172 -3.30 2.42 6.53
N ALA A 173 -2.13 2.20 5.93
CA ALA A 173 -1.38 0.97 6.12
C ALA A 173 -1.13 0.72 7.62
N PRO A 174 -1.30 -0.53 8.09
CA PRO A 174 -1.11 -0.88 9.48
C PRO A 174 0.35 -0.66 9.86
N GLN A 175 0.55 -0.10 11.05
CA GLN A 175 1.87 0.00 11.64
C GLN A 175 2.33 -1.39 12.01
N ARG A 176 3.37 -1.90 11.33
CA ARG A 176 4.01 -3.16 11.71
C ARG A 176 5.33 -2.90 12.40
N VAL A 177 5.57 -3.64 13.47
CA VAL A 177 6.86 -3.71 14.15
C VAL A 177 7.50 -5.05 13.83
N ARG A 178 8.80 -5.02 13.57
CA ARG A 178 9.63 -6.20 13.38
C ARG A 178 10.12 -6.68 14.73
N PHE A 179 9.73 -7.90 15.07
CA PHE A 179 10.25 -8.61 16.23
C PHE A 179 11.25 -9.68 15.77
N GLU A 180 12.41 -9.71 16.41
CA GLU A 180 13.32 -10.84 16.39
C GLU A 180 12.94 -11.78 17.54
N ARG A 181 12.87 -13.06 17.24
CA ARG A 181 12.48 -14.13 18.16
C ARG A 181 13.60 -15.15 18.21
N THR A 182 14.15 -15.38 19.40
CA THR A 182 15.16 -16.40 19.63
C THR A 182 14.50 -17.60 20.31
N PHE A 183 14.75 -18.79 19.78
CA PHE A 183 14.20 -20.05 20.29
C PHE A 183 15.23 -20.86 21.08
N GLU A 184 14.76 -21.88 21.79
CA GLU A 184 15.61 -22.78 22.60
C GLU A 184 16.67 -23.51 21.78
N ASP A 185 16.40 -23.81 20.51
CA ASP A 185 17.35 -24.44 19.59
C ASP A 185 18.42 -23.47 19.05
N GLY A 186 18.39 -22.20 19.49
CA GLY A 186 19.29 -21.14 19.03
C GLY A 186 18.86 -20.48 17.71
N THR A 187 17.76 -20.92 17.09
CA THR A 187 17.27 -20.32 15.86
C THR A 187 16.74 -18.91 16.12
N VAL A 188 17.08 -17.99 15.22
CA VAL A 188 16.55 -16.63 15.21
C VAL A 188 15.60 -16.48 14.04
N ASP A 189 14.34 -16.16 14.33
CA ASP A 189 13.33 -15.85 13.32
C ASP A 189 12.89 -14.38 13.44
N THR A 190 12.51 -13.79 12.30
CA THR A 190 12.03 -12.41 12.28
C THR A 190 10.60 -12.33 11.77
N LEU A 191 9.73 -11.71 12.56
CA LEU A 191 8.31 -11.60 12.28
C LEU A 191 7.88 -10.13 12.24
N TRP A 192 7.14 -9.77 11.21
CA TRP A 192 6.48 -8.47 11.11
C TRP A 192 5.06 -8.57 11.64
N VAL A 193 4.79 -7.88 12.74
CA VAL A 193 3.48 -7.95 13.42
C VAL A 193 2.84 -6.57 13.41
N SER A 194 1.60 -6.51 12.92
CA SER A 194 0.77 -5.31 12.97
C SER A 194 0.41 -4.97 14.41
N ALA A 195 0.44 -3.68 14.77
CA ALA A 195 -0.02 -3.17 16.07
C ALA A 195 -1.49 -3.53 16.38
N ARG A 196 -2.29 -3.90 15.36
CA ARG A 196 -3.68 -4.35 15.53
C ARG A 196 -3.81 -5.86 15.78
N ALA A 197 -2.73 -6.62 15.62
CA ALA A 197 -2.77 -8.06 15.82
C ALA A 197 -2.71 -8.39 17.32
N GLY A 198 -3.47 -9.39 17.77
CA GLY A 198 -3.43 -9.83 19.18
C GLY A 198 -2.04 -10.26 19.64
N ALA A 199 -1.22 -10.78 18.72
CA ALA A 199 0.17 -11.15 18.97
C ALA A 199 1.09 -9.98 19.31
N PHE A 200 0.74 -8.75 18.91
CA PHE A 200 1.56 -7.57 19.13
C PHE A 200 1.74 -7.28 20.62
N SER A 201 0.66 -7.28 21.39
CA SER A 201 0.69 -7.03 22.84
C SER A 201 1.66 -7.97 23.55
N ARG A 202 1.50 -9.28 23.34
CA ARG A 202 2.35 -10.31 23.96
C ARG A 202 3.81 -10.22 23.53
N LEU A 203 4.09 -9.98 22.25
CA LEU A 203 5.48 -9.84 21.77
C LEU A 203 6.12 -8.53 22.28
N SER A 204 5.34 -7.47 22.43
CA SER A 204 5.82 -6.21 22.99
C SER A 204 6.14 -6.31 24.48
N GLU A 205 5.33 -7.04 25.26
CA GLU A 205 5.59 -7.33 26.67
C GLU A 205 6.86 -8.17 26.84
N LEU A 206 6.99 -9.24 26.04
CA LEU A 206 8.18 -10.11 26.07
C LEU A 206 9.46 -9.41 25.59
N ALA A 207 9.36 -8.39 24.74
CA ALA A 207 10.50 -7.59 24.32
C ALA A 207 10.92 -6.51 25.33
N ALA A 208 10.08 -6.24 26.34
CA ALA A 208 10.34 -5.28 27.40
C ALA A 208 10.79 -5.93 28.72
N ALA A 209 10.68 -7.27 28.83
CA ALA A 209 11.13 -8.08 29.95
C ALA A 209 12.62 -8.44 29.84
#